data_AF-A0A524H4L8-F1
#
_entry.id   AF-A0A524H4L8-F1
#
_cell.length_a   1.000
_cell.length_b   1.000
_cell.length_c   1.000
_cell.angle_alpha   90.00
_cell.angle_beta   90.00
_cell.angle_gamma   90.00
#
_symmetry.space_group_name_H-M   'P 1'
#
loop_
_entity.id
_entity.type
_entity.pdbx_description
1 polymer ?
#
loop_
_entity_poly.entity_id
_entity_poly.type
_entity_poly.pdbx_seq_one_letter_code
_entity_poly.pdbx_strand_id
1 'polypeptide(L)'
;MLAHFLGVLALIGAALLLVFGLGVTVYGLARGDGRLARRAALGTGGLVVVYSLGIALSATLAPRTVIPFGEEISFCGFDCHLHISLTEVDMEEDFIGLVVRARSDAKSEPEHPSYLQFRLVGRSGAALAPYQDGKTFLQPLEAGQSTVDTLSFVASPEDFPYSLRVIYPDLPEALLLGPANSRAVGKTTLSLGD
;
A
#
# COMPACT_ATOMS: atom_id res chain seq x y z
N MET A 1 8.66 -8.67 -13.54
CA MET A 1 8.22 -10.02 -13.95
C MET A 1 8.90 -11.14 -13.18
N LEU A 2 10.19 -11.45 -13.40
CA LEU A 2 10.88 -12.59 -12.76
C LEU A 2 10.88 -12.54 -11.22
N ALA A 3 11.21 -11.40 -10.63
CA ALA A 3 11.23 -11.24 -9.16
C ALA A 3 9.84 -11.45 -8.53
N HIS A 4 8.78 -11.03 -9.21
CA HIS A 4 7.40 -11.21 -8.74
C HIS A 4 7.01 -12.70 -8.81
N PHE A 5 7.37 -13.37 -9.90
CA PHE A 5 7.15 -14.80 -10.07
C PHE A 5 7.88 -15.63 -9.00
N LEU A 6 9.14 -15.31 -8.70
CA LEU A 6 9.90 -15.95 -7.62
C LEU A 6 9.28 -15.70 -6.25
N GLY A 7 8.78 -14.47 -5.99
CA GLY A 7 8.07 -14.15 -4.76
C GLY A 7 6.79 -14.98 -4.57
N VAL A 8 5.99 -15.14 -5.63
CA VAL A 8 4.78 -15.97 -5.62
C VAL A 8 5.13 -17.44 -5.39
N LEU A 9 6.13 -17.98 -6.08
CA LEU A 9 6.59 -19.35 -5.86
C LEU A 9 7.09 -19.57 -4.42
N ALA A 10 7.82 -18.60 -3.87
CA ALA A 10 8.29 -18.65 -2.49
C ALA A 10 7.12 -18.66 -1.48
N LEU A 11 6.07 -17.85 -1.72
CA LEU A 11 4.85 -17.85 -0.91
C LEU A 11 4.14 -19.20 -0.96
N ILE A 12 3.91 -19.74 -2.17
CA ILE A 12 3.25 -21.03 -2.37
C ILE A 12 4.08 -22.15 -1.70
N GLY A 13 5.40 -22.16 -1.92
CA GLY A 13 6.30 -23.12 -1.30
C GLY A 13 6.27 -23.06 0.23
N ALA A 14 6.30 -21.85 0.81
CA ALA A 14 6.20 -21.66 2.25
C ALA A 14 4.85 -22.17 2.81
N ALA A 15 3.73 -21.90 2.12
CA ALA A 15 2.42 -22.39 2.51
C ALA A 15 2.33 -23.92 2.48
N LEU A 16 2.85 -24.56 1.43
CA LEU A 16 2.89 -26.03 1.32
C LEU A 16 3.76 -26.66 2.42
N LEU A 17 4.92 -26.08 2.71
CA LEU A 17 5.81 -26.55 3.78
C LEU A 17 5.16 -26.40 5.17
N LEU A 18 4.38 -25.33 5.38
CA LEU A 18 3.62 -25.13 6.61
C LEU A 18 2.54 -26.19 6.79
N VAL A 19 1.72 -26.43 5.77
CA VAL A 19 0.68 -27.46 5.79
C VAL A 19 1.29 -28.84 6.01
N PHE A 20 2.35 -29.16 5.27
CA PHE A 20 3.05 -30.44 5.38
C PHE A 20 3.64 -30.64 6.79
N GLY A 21 4.38 -29.66 7.31
CA GLY A 21 5.02 -29.81 8.61
C GLY A 21 4.04 -29.77 9.77
N LEU A 22 2.91 -29.05 9.65
CA LEU A 22 1.80 -29.17 10.60
C LEU A 22 1.21 -30.59 10.57
N GLY A 23 1.00 -31.14 9.37
CA GLY A 23 0.55 -32.52 9.18
C GLY A 23 1.48 -33.55 9.83
N VAL A 24 2.79 -33.43 9.62
CA VAL A 24 3.79 -34.31 10.25
C VAL A 24 3.80 -34.15 11.77
N THR A 25 3.64 -32.93 12.27
CA THR A 25 3.57 -32.65 13.72
C THR A 25 2.36 -33.35 14.35
N VAL A 26 1.17 -33.18 13.75
CA VAL A 26 -0.07 -33.83 14.22
C VAL A 26 0.04 -35.35 14.14
N TYR A 27 0.59 -35.87 13.03
CA TYR A 27 0.81 -37.31 12.85
C TYR A 27 1.77 -37.89 13.90
N GLY A 28 2.88 -37.19 14.19
CA GLY A 28 3.84 -37.59 15.23
C GLY A 28 3.20 -37.63 16.61
N LEU A 29 2.38 -36.62 16.95
CA LEU A 29 1.62 -36.60 18.21
C LEU A 29 0.62 -37.75 18.30
N ALA A 30 -0.12 -38.03 17.22
CA ALA A 30 -1.09 -39.13 17.17
C ALA A 30 -0.43 -40.52 17.33
N ARG A 31 0.82 -40.67 16.88
CA ARG A 31 1.64 -41.89 17.04
C ARG A 31 2.40 -41.97 18.37
N GLY A 32 2.34 -40.94 19.20
CA GLY A 32 3.14 -40.84 20.43
C GLY A 32 4.64 -40.60 20.19
N ASP A 33 5.05 -40.29 18.96
CA ASP A 33 6.45 -39.98 18.63
C ASP A 33 6.73 -38.48 18.84
N GLY A 34 6.98 -38.13 20.09
CA GLY A 34 7.31 -36.75 20.48
C GLY A 34 8.61 -36.22 19.85
N ARG A 35 9.54 -37.08 19.41
CA ARG A 35 10.78 -36.64 18.75
C ARG A 35 10.49 -36.18 17.33
N LEU A 36 9.68 -36.93 16.59
CA LEU A 36 9.22 -36.55 15.25
C LEU A 36 8.41 -35.24 15.31
N ALA A 37 7.42 -35.17 16.21
CA ALA A 37 6.59 -33.99 16.37
C ALA A 37 7.41 -32.73 16.70
N ARG A 38 8.36 -32.84 17.62
CA ARG A 38 9.23 -31.71 18.01
C ARG A 38 10.14 -31.26 16.87
N ARG A 39 10.72 -32.20 16.11
CA ARG A 39 11.58 -31.86 14.95
C ARG A 39 10.79 -31.17 13.85
N ALA A 40 9.60 -31.67 13.54
CA ALA A 40 8.71 -31.07 12.55
C ALA A 40 8.31 -29.65 12.97
N ALA A 41 7.85 -29.47 14.21
CA ALA A 41 7.46 -28.17 14.75
C ALA A 41 8.61 -27.15 14.77
N LEU A 42 9.83 -27.56 15.15
CA LEU A 42 11.00 -26.69 15.12
C LEU A 42 11.40 -26.29 13.69
N GLY A 43 11.35 -27.25 12.75
CA GLY A 43 11.64 -26.99 11.34
C GLY A 43 10.66 -26.00 10.73
N THR A 44 9.35 -26.21 10.92
CA THR A 44 8.32 -25.27 10.46
C THR A 44 8.41 -23.93 11.15
N GLY A 45 8.64 -23.92 12.48
CA GLY A 45 8.78 -22.69 13.24
C GLY A 45 9.95 -21.84 12.75
N GLY A 46 11.10 -22.46 12.49
CA GLY A 46 12.25 -21.79 11.90
C GLY A 46 11.95 -21.17 10.53
N LEU A 47 11.24 -21.92 9.67
CA LEU A 47 10.83 -21.42 8.36
C LEU A 47 9.89 -20.21 8.45
N VAL A 48 8.92 -20.23 9.37
CA VAL A 48 8.02 -19.08 9.62
C VAL A 48 8.80 -17.86 10.06
N VAL A 49 9.77 -18.02 10.96
CA VAL A 49 10.60 -16.92 11.46
C VAL A 49 11.41 -16.31 10.32
N VAL A 50 12.10 -17.12 9.52
CA VAL A 50 12.90 -16.64 8.38
C VAL A 50 12.03 -15.94 7.34
N TYR A 51 10.87 -16.53 7.02
CA TYR A 51 9.95 -15.97 6.05
C TYR A 51 9.38 -14.62 6.53
N SER A 52 8.99 -14.53 7.80
CA SER A 52 8.49 -13.30 8.42
C SER A 52 9.55 -12.20 8.47
N LEU A 53 10.81 -12.55 8.77
CA LEU A 53 11.94 -11.62 8.71
C LEU A 53 12.18 -11.12 7.29
N GLY A 54 12.10 -11.98 6.28
CA GLY A 54 12.21 -11.59 4.87
C GLY A 54 11.15 -10.57 4.47
N ILE A 55 9.89 -10.77 4.90
CA ILE A 55 8.79 -9.81 4.67
C ILE A 55 9.02 -8.49 5.42
N ALA A 56 9.47 -8.55 6.67
CA ALA A 56 9.76 -7.34 7.43
C ALA A 56 10.90 -6.53 6.79
N LEU A 57 11.98 -7.20 6.39
CA LEU A 57 13.13 -6.57 5.78
C LEU A 57 12.83 -6.03 4.37
N SER A 58 12.02 -6.72 3.58
CA SER A 58 11.62 -6.22 2.26
C SER A 58 10.78 -4.95 2.38
N ALA A 59 9.90 -4.86 3.38
CA ALA A 59 9.14 -3.66 3.66
C ALA A 59 10.05 -2.47 4.07
N THR A 60 11.07 -2.72 4.91
CA THR A 60 11.99 -1.65 5.33
C THR A 60 12.93 -1.21 4.22
N LEU A 61 13.35 -2.13 3.33
CA LEU A 61 14.26 -1.85 2.22
C LEU A 61 13.57 -1.39 0.93
N ALA A 62 12.23 -1.46 0.84
CA ALA A 62 11.51 -1.01 -0.35
C ALA A 62 11.89 0.46 -0.68
N PRO A 63 12.22 0.78 -1.94
CA PRO A 63 12.57 2.14 -2.33
C PRO A 63 11.39 3.08 -2.14
N ARG A 64 11.68 4.37 -1.92
CA ARG A 64 10.68 5.42 -2.04
C ARG A 64 10.47 5.70 -3.52
N THR A 65 9.22 5.73 -3.95
CA THR A 65 8.84 6.01 -5.33
C THR A 65 8.12 7.34 -5.34
N VAL A 66 8.61 8.27 -6.15
CA VAL A 66 7.94 9.55 -6.35
C VAL A 66 7.39 9.52 -7.77
N ILE A 67 6.08 9.62 -7.89
CA ILE A 67 5.37 9.66 -9.16
C ILE A 67 5.34 11.14 -9.61
N PRO A 68 5.80 11.46 -10.83
CA PRO A 68 5.79 12.83 -11.35
C PRO A 68 4.40 13.48 -11.33
N PHE A 69 4.39 14.81 -11.35
CA PHE A 69 3.17 15.59 -11.53
C PHE A 69 2.48 15.22 -12.86
N GLY A 70 1.15 15.10 -12.84
CA GLY A 70 0.36 14.67 -14.00
C GLY A 70 0.36 13.15 -14.27
N GLU A 71 1.22 12.37 -13.61
CA GLU A 71 1.17 10.90 -13.68
C GLU A 71 0.19 10.32 -12.64
N GLU A 72 -0.32 9.13 -12.95
CA GLU A 72 -1.34 8.46 -12.14
C GLU A 72 -0.71 7.39 -11.24
N ILE A 73 -1.11 7.40 -9.96
CA ILE A 73 -0.96 6.24 -9.06
C ILE A 73 -2.23 5.40 -9.13
N SER A 74 -2.07 4.09 -9.35
CA SER A 74 -3.18 3.15 -9.35
C SER A 74 -3.37 2.51 -7.99
N PHE A 75 -4.62 2.32 -7.59
CA PHE A 75 -5.02 1.68 -6.35
C PHE A 75 -5.79 0.40 -6.64
N CYS A 76 -5.48 -0.64 -5.87
CA CYS A 76 -6.24 -1.88 -5.87
C CYS A 76 -7.09 -1.97 -4.62
N GLY A 77 -8.36 -1.66 -4.78
CA GLY A 77 -9.44 -2.24 -3.97
C GLY A 77 -9.76 -3.66 -4.47
N PHE A 78 -11.05 -3.94 -4.67
CA PHE A 78 -11.50 -5.23 -5.20
C PHE A 78 -11.25 -5.42 -6.71
N ASP A 79 -11.20 -4.33 -7.51
CA ASP A 79 -11.10 -4.42 -8.98
C ASP A 79 -9.88 -3.69 -9.58
N CYS A 80 -8.92 -3.15 -8.81
CA CYS A 80 -7.68 -2.53 -9.34
C CYS A 80 -7.88 -1.40 -10.36
N HIS A 81 -8.94 -0.60 -10.22
CA HIS A 81 -9.34 0.31 -11.28
C HIS A 81 -9.42 1.79 -10.89
N LEU A 82 -9.02 2.14 -9.66
CA LEU A 82 -8.99 3.53 -9.21
C LEU A 82 -7.60 4.15 -9.44
N HIS A 83 -7.56 5.27 -10.14
CA HIS A 83 -6.34 6.03 -10.45
C HIS A 83 -6.44 7.43 -9.86
N ILE A 84 -5.35 7.90 -9.25
CA ILE A 84 -5.24 9.23 -8.66
C ILE A 84 -4.08 9.97 -9.30
N SER A 85 -4.27 11.23 -9.66
CA SER A 85 -3.20 12.11 -10.15
C SER A 85 -3.31 13.51 -9.55
N LEU A 86 -2.16 14.19 -9.47
CA LEU A 86 -2.11 15.63 -9.23
C LEU A 86 -2.17 16.35 -10.57
N THR A 87 -3.12 17.26 -10.72
CA THR A 87 -3.34 18.00 -11.97
C THR A 87 -3.03 19.49 -11.86
N GLU A 88 -2.98 20.03 -10.65
CA GLU A 88 -2.60 21.42 -10.39
C GLU A 88 -2.05 21.56 -8.98
N VAL A 89 -1.11 22.49 -8.80
CA VAL A 89 -0.53 22.87 -7.51
C VAL A 89 -0.55 24.38 -7.44
N ASP A 90 -1.15 24.89 -6.37
CA ASP A 90 -1.15 26.30 -6.01
C ASP A 90 -0.41 26.46 -4.68
N MET A 91 0.55 27.38 -4.62
CA MET A 91 1.39 27.62 -3.45
C MET A 91 1.29 29.09 -3.07
N GLU A 92 0.71 29.36 -1.90
CA GLU A 92 0.50 30.71 -1.38
C GLU A 92 0.99 30.79 0.08
N GLU A 93 2.13 31.45 0.30
CA GLU A 93 2.78 31.60 1.62
C GLU A 93 2.85 30.30 2.43
N ASP A 94 1.92 30.12 3.38
CA ASP A 94 1.81 28.97 4.29
C ASP A 94 0.74 27.95 3.85
N PHE A 95 0.15 28.12 2.67
CA PHE A 95 -0.90 27.27 2.11
C PHE A 95 -0.46 26.58 0.82
N ILE A 96 -0.77 25.29 0.73
CA ILE A 96 -0.59 24.50 -0.48
C ILE A 96 -1.97 23.96 -0.89
N GLY A 97 -2.46 24.42 -2.04
CA GLY A 97 -3.64 23.91 -2.72
C GLY A 97 -3.25 22.87 -3.76
N LEU A 98 -3.82 21.67 -3.66
CA LEU A 98 -3.56 20.56 -4.59
C LEU A 98 -4.86 20.17 -5.27
N VAL A 99 -4.90 20.24 -6.58
CA VAL A 99 -6.03 19.73 -7.37
C VAL A 99 -5.73 18.28 -7.71
N VAL A 100 -6.56 17.39 -7.16
CA VAL A 100 -6.43 15.95 -7.30
C VAL A 100 -7.54 15.44 -8.20
N ARG A 101 -7.16 14.63 -9.18
CA ARG A 101 -8.11 13.92 -10.04
C ARG A 101 -8.18 12.46 -9.63
N ALA A 102 -9.41 11.97 -9.45
CA ALA A 102 -9.71 10.56 -9.33
C ALA A 102 -10.37 10.04 -10.61
N ARG A 103 -9.92 8.91 -11.13
CA ARG A 103 -10.45 8.27 -12.35
C ARG A 103 -10.66 6.79 -12.11
N SER A 104 -11.81 6.27 -12.51
CA SER A 104 -12.11 4.84 -12.54
C SER A 104 -11.94 4.32 -13.97
N ASP A 105 -11.16 3.26 -14.16
CA ASP A 105 -11.17 2.44 -15.38
C ASP A 105 -11.88 1.09 -15.17
N ALA A 106 -12.76 1.03 -14.15
CA ALA A 106 -13.52 -0.15 -13.82
C ALA A 106 -14.46 -0.50 -14.97
N LYS A 107 -14.75 -1.79 -15.14
CA LYS A 107 -15.64 -2.26 -16.20
C LYS A 107 -17.11 -2.23 -15.79
N SER A 108 -17.39 -2.40 -14.50
CA SER A 108 -18.77 -2.52 -14.01
C SER A 108 -18.98 -2.04 -12.59
N GLU A 109 -18.04 -2.30 -11.68
CA GLU A 109 -18.22 -1.93 -10.27
C GLU A 109 -17.82 -0.47 -10.02
N PRO A 110 -18.58 0.28 -9.21
CA PRO A 110 -18.20 1.63 -8.84
C PRO A 110 -17.00 1.62 -7.89
N GLU A 111 -16.13 2.61 -8.04
CA GLU A 111 -14.95 2.83 -7.20
C GLU A 111 -15.24 3.90 -6.15
N HIS A 112 -14.68 3.74 -4.96
CA HIS A 112 -14.98 4.60 -3.80
C HIS A 112 -13.76 5.41 -3.34
N PRO A 113 -13.39 6.49 -4.07
CA PRO A 113 -12.26 7.34 -3.69
C PRO A 113 -12.44 8.02 -2.33
N SER A 114 -13.67 8.10 -1.81
CA SER A 114 -13.98 8.58 -0.45
C SER A 114 -13.26 7.84 0.68
N TYR A 115 -12.75 6.64 0.42
CA TYR A 115 -11.98 5.85 1.39
C TYR A 115 -10.49 6.19 1.40
N LEU A 116 -10.01 6.99 0.46
CA LEU A 116 -8.62 7.43 0.45
C LEU A 116 -8.37 8.49 1.51
N GLN A 117 -7.20 8.43 2.13
CA GLN A 117 -6.67 9.49 2.96
C GLN A 117 -5.47 10.14 2.26
N PHE A 118 -5.50 11.46 2.25
CA PHE A 118 -4.46 12.30 1.68
C PHE A 118 -3.61 12.89 2.79
N ARG A 119 -2.28 12.83 2.63
CA ARG A 119 -1.30 13.38 3.58
C ARG A 119 -0.19 14.08 2.83
N LEU A 120 0.07 15.34 3.16
CA LEU A 120 1.21 16.06 2.62
C LEU A 120 2.46 15.71 3.43
N VAL A 121 3.53 15.28 2.77
CA VAL A 121 4.77 14.84 3.42
C VAL A 121 5.91 15.76 3.01
N GLY A 122 6.48 16.46 4.00
CA GLY A 122 7.64 17.35 3.80
C GLY A 122 8.99 16.63 3.96
N ARG A 123 10.08 17.38 3.82
CA ARG A 123 11.48 16.92 3.92
C ARG A 123 11.78 16.25 5.27
N SER A 124 11.23 16.80 6.35
CA SER A 124 11.34 16.28 7.72
C SER A 124 10.70 14.89 7.88
N GLY A 125 9.83 14.52 6.95
CA GLY A 125 8.98 13.32 7.04
C GLY A 125 7.69 13.55 7.83
N ALA A 126 7.42 14.76 8.30
CA ALA A 126 6.14 15.12 8.89
C ALA A 126 5.01 14.92 7.87
N ALA A 127 3.90 14.32 8.32
CA ALA A 127 2.73 14.06 7.50
C ALA A 127 1.57 14.95 7.97
N LEU A 128 1.20 15.91 7.14
CA LEU A 128 0.17 16.91 7.41
C LEU A 128 -1.18 16.43 6.83
N ALA A 129 -2.25 16.63 7.58
CA ALA A 129 -3.61 16.40 7.10
C ALA A 129 -4.15 17.64 6.35
N PRO A 130 -5.12 17.47 5.44
CA PRO A 130 -5.77 18.60 4.79
C PRO A 130 -6.45 19.51 5.82
N TYR A 131 -6.43 20.82 5.59
CA TYR A 131 -7.06 21.86 6.41
C TYR A 131 -8.58 21.74 6.44
N GLN A 132 -9.19 21.22 5.36
CA GLN A 132 -10.59 20.81 5.39
C GLN A 132 -10.67 19.33 5.76
N ASP A 133 -11.15 19.07 6.98
CA ASP A 133 -11.44 17.71 7.44
C ASP A 133 -12.77 17.27 6.81
N GLY A 134 -12.69 16.76 5.59
CA GLY A 134 -13.83 16.36 4.79
C GLY A 134 -13.43 15.22 3.88
N LYS A 135 -14.30 14.22 3.74
CA LYS A 135 -14.10 13.13 2.80
C LYS A 135 -14.04 13.71 1.39
N THR A 136 -12.84 13.84 0.84
CA THR A 136 -12.60 14.16 -0.56
C THR A 136 -13.32 13.11 -1.40
N PHE A 137 -13.96 13.53 -2.48
CA PHE A 137 -14.70 12.62 -3.37
C PHE A 137 -15.84 11.84 -2.69
N LEU A 138 -16.83 12.54 -2.14
CA LEU A 138 -17.98 11.95 -1.43
C LEU A 138 -18.79 10.93 -2.24
N GLN A 139 -18.84 11.09 -3.57
CA GLN A 139 -19.60 10.22 -4.44
C GLN A 139 -18.72 9.09 -5.00
N PRO A 140 -19.26 7.88 -5.11
CA PRO A 140 -18.62 6.82 -5.88
C PRO A 140 -18.42 7.23 -7.34
N LEU A 141 -17.39 6.69 -7.97
CA LEU A 141 -17.12 6.83 -9.40
C LEU A 141 -17.60 5.59 -10.13
N GLU A 142 -18.53 5.77 -11.05
CA GLU A 142 -18.92 4.69 -11.97
C GLU A 142 -17.77 4.34 -12.93
N ALA A 143 -17.90 3.19 -13.58
CA ALA A 143 -17.02 2.73 -14.64
C ALA A 143 -16.70 3.84 -15.68
N GLY A 144 -15.41 4.14 -15.87
CA GLY A 144 -14.92 5.13 -16.83
C GLY A 144 -15.07 6.59 -16.40
N GLN A 145 -15.62 6.88 -15.22
CA GLN A 145 -15.80 8.25 -14.75
C GLN A 145 -14.51 8.82 -14.16
N SER A 146 -14.45 10.15 -14.14
CA SER A 146 -13.45 10.88 -13.36
C SER A 146 -14.06 12.09 -12.68
N THR A 147 -13.51 12.45 -11.54
CA THR A 147 -13.86 13.65 -10.79
C THR A 147 -12.61 14.35 -10.30
N VAL A 148 -12.74 15.60 -9.91
CA VAL A 148 -11.65 16.45 -9.42
C VAL A 148 -12.08 17.09 -8.11
N ASP A 149 -11.16 17.18 -7.17
CA ASP A 149 -11.37 17.84 -5.88
C ASP A 149 -10.09 18.58 -5.47
N THR A 150 -10.25 19.59 -4.62
CA THR A 150 -9.15 20.45 -4.16
C THR A 150 -8.85 20.16 -2.70
N LEU A 151 -7.60 19.82 -2.43
CA LEU A 151 -7.07 19.63 -1.09
C LEU A 151 -6.25 20.84 -0.69
N SER A 152 -6.52 21.41 0.48
CA SER A 152 -5.72 22.52 1.01
C SER A 152 -4.93 22.04 2.23
N PHE A 153 -3.67 22.44 2.34
CA PHE A 153 -2.80 22.12 3.47
C PHE A 153 -2.19 23.40 4.02
N VAL A 154 -2.05 23.49 5.34
CA VAL A 154 -1.20 24.50 5.99
C VAL A 154 0.17 23.88 6.16
N ALA A 155 1.17 24.44 5.49
CA ALA A 155 2.48 23.84 5.31
C ALA A 155 3.57 24.91 5.36
N SER A 156 4.60 24.71 6.19
CA SER A 156 5.70 25.67 6.31
C SER A 156 6.64 25.60 5.10
N PRO A 157 7.08 26.72 4.51
CA PRO A 157 8.05 26.71 3.42
C PRO A 157 9.40 26.06 3.81
N GLU A 158 9.74 26.00 5.10
CA GLU A 158 10.99 25.41 5.59
C GLU A 158 11.05 23.88 5.39
N ASP A 159 9.91 23.21 5.26
CA ASP A 159 9.83 21.75 5.11
C ASP A 159 9.77 21.29 3.64
N PHE A 160 9.99 22.19 2.68
CA PHE A 160 10.08 21.86 1.26
C PHE A 160 11.31 20.96 0.95
N PRO A 161 11.25 20.00 -0.01
CA PRO A 161 10.13 19.69 -0.90
C PRO A 161 9.02 18.90 -0.24
N TYR A 162 7.81 19.12 -0.73
CA TYR A 162 6.62 18.38 -0.36
C TYR A 162 6.26 17.33 -1.40
N SER A 163 5.61 16.27 -0.94
CA SER A 163 5.00 15.26 -1.79
C SER A 163 3.67 14.79 -1.20
N LEU A 164 2.71 14.45 -2.06
CA LEU A 164 1.40 13.99 -1.63
C LEU A 164 1.42 12.47 -1.45
N ARG A 165 1.17 11.99 -0.24
CA ARG A 165 0.93 10.59 0.06
C ARG A 165 -0.57 10.31 0.06
N VAL A 166 -0.97 9.20 -0.57
CA VAL A 166 -2.35 8.76 -0.66
C VAL A 166 -2.44 7.31 -0.17
N ILE A 167 -3.32 7.02 0.79
CA ILE A 167 -3.41 5.70 1.45
C ILE A 167 -4.86 5.23 1.62
N TYR A 168 -5.09 3.92 1.70
CA TYR A 168 -6.32 3.32 2.22
C TYR A 168 -6.15 3.04 3.72
N PRO A 169 -6.95 3.64 4.63
CA PRO A 169 -6.76 3.51 6.07
C PRO A 169 -7.25 2.17 6.65
N ASP A 170 -8.28 1.59 6.05
CA ASP A 170 -9.01 0.44 6.64
C ASP A 170 -8.51 -0.92 6.14
N LEU A 171 -7.54 -0.94 5.23
CA LEU A 171 -6.95 -2.18 4.70
C LEU A 171 -5.55 -2.36 5.29
N PRO A 172 -5.26 -3.49 5.98
CA PRO A 172 -3.92 -3.77 6.46
C PRO A 172 -2.96 -3.70 5.27
N GLU A 173 -1.91 -2.88 5.37
CA GLU A 173 -0.85 -2.71 4.35
C GLU A 173 -0.23 -4.03 3.84
N ALA A 174 -0.54 -5.14 4.51
CA ALA A 174 -0.06 -6.49 4.22
C ALA A 174 -0.99 -7.36 3.34
N LEU A 175 -2.25 -6.95 3.07
CA LEU A 175 -3.27 -7.84 2.48
C LEU A 175 -3.70 -7.51 1.05
N LEU A 176 -3.23 -6.40 0.47
CA LEU A 176 -3.57 -6.04 -0.92
C LEU A 176 -2.42 -6.42 -1.87
N LEU A 177 -2.69 -7.39 -2.75
CA LEU A 177 -1.74 -7.86 -3.74
C LEU A 177 -1.69 -6.87 -4.92
N GLY A 178 -0.61 -6.07 -5.01
CA GLY A 178 -0.33 -5.21 -6.16
C GLY A 178 0.89 -4.32 -5.95
N PRO A 179 1.57 -3.84 -7.01
CA PRO A 179 2.79 -3.03 -6.91
C PRO A 179 2.60 -1.71 -6.16
N ALA A 180 1.37 -1.18 -6.12
CA ALA A 180 1.01 0.04 -5.38
C ALA A 180 0.28 -0.21 -4.04
N ASN A 181 0.00 -1.46 -3.66
CA ASN A 181 -0.87 -1.79 -2.51
C ASN A 181 -0.21 -2.67 -1.43
N SER A 182 1.11 -2.86 -1.51
CA SER A 182 1.89 -3.53 -0.47
C SER A 182 2.38 -2.54 0.60
N ARG A 183 3.04 -3.00 1.67
CA ARG A 183 3.76 -2.15 2.66
C ARG A 183 4.65 -1.04 2.09
N ALA A 184 4.89 -1.03 0.77
CA ALA A 184 5.47 0.08 0.02
C ALA A 184 4.55 1.31 -0.17
N VAL A 185 3.25 1.25 0.16
CA VAL A 185 2.29 2.39 0.03
C VAL A 185 2.77 3.59 0.86
N GLY A 186 3.29 3.37 2.07
CA GLY A 186 3.86 4.42 2.91
C GLY A 186 5.11 5.11 2.32
N LYS A 187 5.60 4.64 1.18
CA LYS A 187 6.82 5.14 0.51
C LYS A 187 6.56 5.65 -0.90
N THR A 188 5.34 5.53 -1.42
CA THR A 188 4.97 6.10 -2.72
C THR A 188 4.27 7.43 -2.52
N THR A 189 4.73 8.47 -3.20
CA THR A 189 4.13 9.81 -3.14
C THR A 189 4.04 10.42 -4.54
N LEU A 190 3.10 11.33 -4.74
CA LEU A 190 3.01 12.16 -5.94
C LEU A 190 3.85 13.42 -5.72
N SER A 191 4.71 13.74 -6.68
CA SER A 191 5.47 14.99 -6.71
C SER A 191 4.53 16.16 -6.96
N LEU A 192 4.82 17.30 -6.32
CA LEU A 192 4.14 18.56 -6.61
C LEU A 192 4.72 19.28 -7.85
N GLY A 193 5.74 18.68 -8.50
CA GLY A 193 6.54 19.33 -9.53
C GLY A 193 7.75 20.03 -8.93
N ASP A 194 8.87 19.99 -9.67
CA ASP A 194 10.06 20.81 -9.38
C ASP A 194 9.94 22.18 -10.06
#